data_AF-A0A355RZR9-F1
#
_entry.id   AF-A0A355RZR9-F1
#
_cell.length_a   1.000
_cell.length_b   1.000
_cell.length_c   1.000
_cell.angle_alpha   90.00
_cell.angle_beta   90.00
_cell.angle_gamma   90.00
#
_symmetry.space_group_name_H-M   'P 1'
#
loop_
_entity.id
_entity.type
_entity.pdbx_description
1 polymer ?
#
loop_
_entity_poly.entity_id
_entity_poly.type
_entity_poly.pdbx_seq_one_letter_code
_entity_poly.pdbx_strand_id
1 'polypeptide(L)' 'NFTSGINVLMGGLEKVEVYGDDMKKAISGGRPVTVEDIKARFERYIDEITKGKDENKVRIILK' A
#
# COMPACT_ATOMS: atom_id res chain seq x y z
N ASN A 1 20.23 11.35 15.26
CA ASN A 1 20.60 10.23 14.36
C ASN A 1 19.36 9.53 13.83
N PHE A 2 18.69 10.13 12.85
CA PHE A 2 17.53 9.56 12.13
C PHE A 2 17.95 8.43 11.15
N THR A 3 19.23 8.40 10.78
CA THR A 3 19.83 7.47 9.81
C THR A 3 20.02 6.05 10.36
N SER A 4 20.09 5.87 11.68
CA SER A 4 20.34 4.56 12.29
C SER A 4 19.13 3.63 12.25
N GLY A 5 17.91 4.18 12.33
CA GLY A 5 16.68 3.40 12.22
C GLY A 5 16.44 2.85 10.82
N ILE A 6 16.88 3.56 9.77
CA ILE A 6 16.73 3.15 8.37
C ILE A 6 17.54 1.88 8.07
N ASN A 7 18.78 1.77 8.58
CA ASN A 7 19.65 0.62 8.28
C ASN A 7 19.20 -0.69 8.94
N VAL A 8 18.58 -0.64 10.12
CA VAL A 8 18.07 -1.85 10.81
C VAL A 8 16.83 -2.41 10.12
N LEU A 9 16.05 -1.53 9.49
CA LEU A 9 14.85 -1.86 8.72
C LEU A 9 15.20 -2.45 7.33
N MET A 10 16.34 -2.09 6.74
CA MET A 10 16.70 -2.52 5.37
C MET A 10 17.06 -4.01 5.21
N GLY A 11 17.37 -4.73 6.29
CA GLY A 11 17.72 -6.16 6.22
C GLY A 11 16.53 -7.12 6.21
N GLY A 12 15.33 -6.64 6.54
CA GLY A 12 14.17 -7.51 6.73
C GLY A 12 12.82 -6.85 6.43
N LEU A 13 12.78 -5.63 5.90
CA LEU A 13 11.53 -5.02 5.46
C LEU A 13 11.37 -5.10 3.95
N GLU A 14 10.14 -5.40 3.56
CA GLU A 14 9.72 -5.45 2.17
C GLU A 14 9.12 -4.11 1.77
N LYS A 15 9.84 -3.38 0.92
CA LYS A 15 9.38 -2.10 0.40
C LYS A 15 8.31 -2.34 -0.67
N VAL A 16 7.19 -1.62 -0.57
CA VAL A 16 6.14 -1.54 -1.58
C VAL A 16 5.93 -0.07 -1.95
N GLU A 17 6.12 0.27 -3.22
CA GLU A 17 5.82 1.60 -3.72
C GLU A 17 4.41 1.64 -4.30
N VAL A 18 3.63 2.64 -3.87
CA VAL A 18 2.25 2.86 -4.33
C VAL A 18 2.20 4.22 -4.99
N TYR A 19 1.87 4.25 -6.28
CA TYR A 19 1.68 5.49 -7.01
C TYR A 19 0.24 5.97 -6.84
N GLY A 20 0.07 7.27 -6.53
CA GLY A 20 -1.25 7.84 -6.27
C GLY A 20 -2.25 7.62 -7.41
N ASP A 21 -1.79 7.61 -8.66
CA ASP A 21 -2.66 7.38 -9.82
C ASP A 21 -3.11 5.91 -9.95
N ASP A 22 -2.28 4.95 -9.56
CA ASP A 22 -2.64 3.53 -9.57
C ASP A 22 -3.64 3.22 -8.45
N MET A 23 -3.41 3.79 -7.27
CA MET A 23 -4.37 3.72 -6.17
C MET A 23 -5.71 4.36 -6.56
N LYS A 24 -5.70 5.55 -7.18
CA LYS A 24 -6.92 6.19 -7.68
C LYS A 24 -7.64 5.32 -8.71
N LYS A 25 -6.92 4.70 -9.66
CA LYS A 25 -7.51 3.78 -10.64
C LYS A 25 -8.11 2.55 -9.96
N ALA A 26 -7.45 1.99 -8.96
CA ALA A 26 -7.92 0.79 -8.26
C ALA A 26 -9.22 1.04 -7.49
N ILE A 27 -9.39 2.23 -6.91
CA ILE A 27 -10.59 2.55 -6.11
C ILE A 27 -11.70 3.23 -6.93
N SER A 28 -11.37 3.92 -8.03
CA SER A 28 -12.35 4.59 -8.88
C SER A 28 -13.09 3.60 -9.79
N GLY A 29 -14.42 3.70 -9.84
CA GLY A 29 -15.28 2.78 -10.61
C GLY A 29 -15.87 3.34 -11.89
N GLY A 30 -15.43 4.53 -12.33
CA GLY A 30 -16.03 5.24 -13.48
C GLY A 30 -17.50 5.66 -13.31
N ARG A 31 -18.08 5.44 -12.13
CA ARG A 31 -19.47 5.73 -11.74
C ARG A 31 -19.49 6.19 -10.28
N PRO A 32 -20.55 6.87 -9.82
CA PRO A 32 -20.74 7.13 -8.40
C PRO A 32 -20.66 5.82 -7.60
N VAL A 33 -19.88 5.83 -6.53
CA VAL A 33 -19.63 4.68 -5.66
C VAL A 33 -19.95 5.08 -4.24
N THR A 34 -20.41 4.12 -3.44
CA THR A 34 -20.68 4.38 -2.03
C THR A 34 -19.37 4.49 -1.25
N VAL A 35 -19.45 5.01 -0.03
CA VAL A 35 -18.29 5.03 0.89
C VAL A 35 -17.81 3.60 1.19
N GLU A 36 -18.73 2.65 1.29
CA GLU A 36 -18.43 1.23 1.52
C GLU A 36 -17.65 0.63 0.34
N ASP A 37 -18.07 0.90 -0.89
CA ASP A 37 -17.36 0.46 -2.10
C ASP A 37 -15.92 0.96 -2.12
N ILE A 38 -15.69 2.23 -1.78
CA ILE A 38 -14.34 2.83 -1.76
C ILE A 38 -13.46 2.12 -0.73
N LYS A 39 -13.96 1.89 0.49
CA LYS A 39 -13.21 1.18 1.54
C LYS A 39 -12.84 -0.23 1.09
N ALA A 40 -13.83 -1.00 0.61
CA ALA A 40 -13.62 -2.38 0.20
C ALA A 40 -12.68 -2.52 -1.01
N ARG A 41 -12.62 -1.52 -1.89
CA ARG A 41 -11.67 -1.51 -3.02
C ARG A 41 -10.27 -1.11 -2.59
N PHE A 42 -10.16 -0.17 -1.65
CA PHE A 42 -8.87 0.20 -1.08
C PHE A 42 -8.25 -0.98 -0.33
N GLU A 43 -9.03 -1.66 0.51
CA GLU A 43 -8.59 -2.87 1.21
C GLU A 43 -8.12 -3.95 0.22
N ARG A 44 -8.94 -4.27 -0.78
CA ARG A 44 -8.55 -5.22 -1.85
C ARG A 44 -7.28 -4.81 -2.57
N TYR A 45 -7.11 -3.53 -2.90
CA TYR A 45 -5.90 -3.03 -3.54
C TYR A 45 -4.66 -3.25 -2.67
N ILE A 46 -4.76 -2.98 -1.36
CA ILE A 46 -3.67 -3.22 -0.41
C ILE A 46 -3.34 -4.72 -0.34
N ASP A 47 -4.35 -5.58 -0.19
CA ASP A 47 -4.16 -7.04 -0.16
C ASP A 47 -3.47 -7.57 -1.42
N GLU A 48 -3.82 -7.02 -2.59
CA GLU A 48 -3.22 -7.41 -3.86
C GLU A 48 -1.73 -7.04 -3.93
N ILE A 49 -1.37 -5.81 -3.54
CA ILE A 49 0.03 -5.35 -3.63
C ILE A 49 0.93 -5.90 -2.51
N THR A 50 0.33 -6.38 -1.41
CA THR A 50 1.05 -7.02 -0.30
C THR A 50 0.97 -8.55 -0.32
N LYS A 51 0.28 -9.14 -1.31
CA LYS A 51 0.08 -10.58 -1.43
C LYS A 51 1.39 -11.35 -1.34
N GLY A 52 1.45 -12.32 -0.42
CA GLY A 52 2.61 -13.19 -0.22
C GLY A 52 3.76 -12.54 0.54
N LYS A 53 3.58 -11.32 1.06
CA LYS A 53 4.54 -10.63 1.93
C LYS A 53 4.17 -10.86 3.39
N ASP A 54 5.16 -10.76 4.26
CA ASP A 54 4.91 -10.66 5.71
C ASP A 54 4.46 -9.24 6.04
N GLU A 55 3.19 -9.06 6.40
CA GLU A 55 2.60 -7.76 6.70
C GLU A 55 3.39 -6.96 7.74
N ASN A 56 4.01 -7.63 8.72
CA ASN A 56 4.81 -6.96 9.75
C ASN A 56 6.08 -6.32 9.17
N LYS A 57 6.53 -6.84 8.03
CA LYS A 57 7.72 -6.43 7.30
C LYS A 57 7.42 -5.51 6.12
N VAL A 58 6.17 -5.40 5.68
CA VAL A 58 5.81 -4.49 4.59
C VAL A 58 5.93 -3.04 5.02
N ARG A 59 6.55 -2.21 4.17
CA ARG A 59 6.54 -0.75 4.29
C ARG A 59 6.06 -0.15 2.98
N ILE A 60 4.86 0.44 3.03
CA ILE A 60 4.26 1.14 1.90
C ILE A 60 4.82 2.56 1.85
N ILE A 61 5.29 2.97 0.68
CA ILE A 61 5.71 4.34 0.38
C ILE A 61 4.79 4.86 -0.70
N LEU A 62 4.04 5.92 -0.39
CA LEU A 62 3.22 6.63 -1.36
C LEU A 62 4.12 7.53 -2.23
N LYS A 63 3.92 7.45 -3.54
CA LYS A 63 4.64 8.21 -4.57
C LYS A 63 3.66 9.03 -5.42
#